data_AF-A0A7S0AW38-F1
#
_entry.id   AF-A0A7S0AW38-F1
#
_cell.length_a   1.000
_cell.length_b   1.000
_cell.length_c   1.000
_cell.angle_alpha   90.00
_cell.angle_beta   90.00
_cell.angle_gamma   90.00
#
_symmetry.space_group_name_H-M   'P 1'
#
loop_
_entity.id
_entity.type
_entity.pdbx_description
1 polymer ?
#
loop_
_entity_poly.entity_id
_entity_poly.type
_entity_poly.pdbx_seq_one_letter_code
_entity_poly.pdbx_strand_id
1 'polypeptide(L)'
;GIVECVHDAKSVDEVKKQTDGFTSLRDFFERAFGSPGAFGSAGSISFEQAQDNFLRSLVGYSLVCYVLQIKDRHNANILMSRDGHLMHIDFGFVLGQTPKMGMVPIFSERAPFKLTQDYWDVLGGWKCAEGGLGVKFLEMFGMAFACAASHADEIASIIEAAVLNLTTNPREAKLAGDGVRERLRMRGSPSSIAQKNFITQLVEASLDTRERTTYDMLQKVMNGYQ
;
A
#
# COMPACT_ATOMS: atom_id res chain seq x y z
N GLY A 1 22.28 -4.05 15.99
CA GLY A 1 20.98 -4.74 15.95
C GLY A 1 21.12 -6.03 15.17
N ILE A 2 20.14 -6.92 15.26
CA ILE A 2 20.02 -8.13 14.43
C ILE A 2 18.70 -7.99 13.69
N VAL A 3 18.67 -8.35 12.40
CA VAL A 3 17.48 -8.32 11.55
C VAL A 3 17.29 -9.72 10.97
N GLU A 4 16.07 -10.25 11.05
CA GLU A 4 15.72 -11.54 10.46
C GLU A 4 15.74 -11.45 8.93
N CYS A 5 16.30 -12.47 8.28
CA CYS A 5 16.30 -12.58 6.83
C CYS A 5 15.02 -13.26 6.36
N VAL A 6 14.25 -12.59 5.50
CA VAL A 6 13.09 -13.20 4.85
C VAL A 6 13.58 -14.10 3.72
N HIS A 7 13.40 -15.40 3.88
CA HIS A 7 13.73 -16.38 2.85
C HIS A 7 12.79 -16.28 1.65
N ASP A 8 13.27 -16.67 0.47
CA ASP A 8 12.49 -16.71 -0.78
C ASP A 8 11.81 -15.39 -1.16
N ALA A 9 12.43 -14.26 -0.82
CA ALA A 9 11.98 -12.93 -1.21
C ALA A 9 13.10 -12.18 -1.93
N LYS A 10 12.72 -11.42 -2.96
CA LYS A 10 13.63 -10.52 -3.70
C LYS A 10 13.07 -9.11 -3.65
N SER A 11 13.95 -8.11 -3.67
CA SER A 11 13.46 -6.74 -3.83
C SER A 11 12.77 -6.56 -5.18
N VAL A 12 11.76 -5.70 -5.25
CA VAL A 12 11.08 -5.39 -6.51
C VAL A 12 12.08 -4.82 -7.52
N ASP A 13 13.09 -4.07 -7.07
CA ASP A 13 14.18 -3.60 -7.94
C ASP A 13 15.00 -4.76 -8.53
N GLU A 14 15.33 -5.76 -7.71
CA GLU A 14 16.04 -6.95 -8.14
C GLU A 14 15.21 -7.78 -9.12
N VAL A 15 13.91 -7.95 -8.88
CA VAL A 15 12.99 -8.63 -9.80
C VAL A 15 12.99 -7.93 -11.16
N LYS A 16 12.93 -6.59 -11.19
CA LYS A 16 12.96 -5.83 -12.44
C LYS A 16 14.28 -5.97 -13.20
N LYS A 17 15.42 -6.05 -12.49
CA LYS A 17 16.76 -6.13 -13.09
C LYS A 17 17.15 -7.54 -13.53
N GLN A 18 16.76 -8.56 -12.77
CA GLN A 18 17.17 -9.95 -13.00
C GLN A 18 16.18 -10.73 -13.87
N THR A 19 14.99 -10.19 -14.14
CA THR A 19 14.04 -10.82 -15.06
C THR A 19 14.44 -10.49 -16.50
N ASP A 20 14.90 -11.50 -17.24
CA ASP A 20 15.21 -11.37 -18.66
C ASP A 20 13.97 -10.91 -19.44
N GLY A 21 14.13 -9.84 -20.23
CA GLY A 21 13.02 -9.25 -20.98
C GLY A 21 11.89 -8.75 -20.08
N PHE A 22 12.19 -8.19 -18.91
CA PHE A 22 11.18 -7.56 -18.06
C PHE A 22 10.41 -6.46 -18.83
N THR A 23 9.08 -6.59 -18.89
CA THR A 23 8.21 -5.57 -19.50
C THR A 23 7.39 -4.83 -18.45
N SER A 24 6.74 -5.57 -17.56
CA SER A 24 5.88 -5.08 -16.49
C SER A 24 5.84 -6.08 -15.35
N LEU A 25 5.41 -5.64 -14.16
CA LEU A 25 5.21 -6.57 -13.05
C LEU A 25 4.08 -7.57 -13.36
N ARG A 26 3.06 -7.17 -14.11
CA ARG A 26 1.99 -8.07 -14.52
C ARG A 26 2.50 -9.24 -15.35
N ASP A 27 3.31 -8.96 -16.36
CA ASP A 27 3.95 -9.98 -17.21
C ASP A 27 4.88 -10.89 -16.39
N PHE A 28 5.63 -10.34 -15.43
CA PHE A 28 6.38 -11.17 -14.47
C PHE A 28 5.47 -12.14 -13.69
N PHE A 29 4.32 -11.67 -13.18
CA PHE A 29 3.37 -12.53 -12.47
C PHE A 29 2.82 -13.64 -13.36
N GLU A 30 2.46 -13.34 -14.62
CA GLU A 30 1.95 -14.34 -15.56
C GLU A 30 3.01 -15.38 -15.92
N ARG A 31 4.28 -14.96 -16.05
CA ARG A 31 5.41 -15.88 -16.26
C ARG A 31 5.73 -16.73 -15.03
N ALA A 32 5.60 -16.16 -13.83
CA ALA A 32 5.96 -16.83 -12.58
C ALA A 32 4.86 -17.78 -12.07
N PHE A 33 3.59 -17.43 -12.24
CA PHE A 33 2.44 -18.11 -11.65
C PHE A 33 1.48 -18.74 -12.68
N GLY A 34 1.76 -18.54 -13.97
CA GLY A 34 0.89 -18.97 -15.08
C GLY A 34 -0.10 -17.88 -15.49
N SER A 35 -0.80 -18.12 -16.60
CA SER A 35 -1.82 -17.20 -17.09
C SER A 35 -3.08 -17.23 -16.22
N PRO A 36 -3.87 -16.14 -16.19
CA PRO A 36 -5.16 -16.13 -15.51
C PRO A 36 -6.07 -17.28 -15.97
N GLY A 37 -6.66 -17.99 -15.02
CA GLY A 37 -7.50 -19.16 -15.24
C GLY A 37 -6.74 -20.46 -15.52
N ALA A 38 -5.40 -20.45 -15.56
CA ALA A 38 -4.61 -21.67 -15.69
C ALA A 38 -4.55 -22.42 -14.35
N PHE A 39 -4.61 -23.75 -14.40
CA PHE A 39 -4.30 -24.56 -13.23
C PHE A 39 -2.81 -24.42 -12.90
N GLY A 40 -2.50 -24.08 -11.64
CA GLY A 40 -1.12 -23.94 -11.17
C GLY A 40 -0.30 -25.19 -11.44
N SER A 41 0.98 -25.01 -11.77
CA SER A 41 1.91 -26.14 -11.91
C SER A 41 2.11 -26.85 -10.56
N ALA A 42 2.42 -28.14 -10.58
CA ALA A 42 2.62 -28.91 -9.34
C ALA A 42 3.75 -28.28 -8.50
N GLY A 43 3.38 -27.66 -7.37
CA GLY A 43 4.31 -27.00 -6.44
C GLY A 43 4.40 -25.47 -6.56
N SER A 44 3.60 -24.82 -7.41
CA SER A 44 3.43 -23.36 -7.44
C SER A 44 1.99 -22.96 -7.16
N ILE A 45 1.78 -21.85 -6.44
CA ILE A 45 0.44 -21.26 -6.29
C ILE A 45 -0.07 -20.77 -7.66
N SER A 46 -1.41 -20.67 -7.81
CA SER A 46 -2.00 -20.12 -9.03
C SER A 46 -1.78 -18.61 -9.13
N PHE A 47 -1.96 -18.09 -10.35
CA PHE A 47 -1.96 -16.66 -10.61
C PHE A 47 -2.91 -15.90 -9.68
N GLU A 48 -4.14 -16.37 -9.52
CA GLU A 48 -5.18 -15.73 -8.69
C GLU A 48 -4.79 -15.73 -7.21
N GLN A 49 -4.19 -16.82 -6.73
CA GLN A 49 -3.73 -16.89 -5.35
C GLN A 49 -2.55 -15.93 -5.11
N ALA A 50 -1.60 -15.85 -6.05
CA ALA A 50 -0.50 -14.89 -5.98
C ALA A 50 -1.02 -13.44 -6.02
N GLN A 51 -2.03 -13.18 -6.86
CA GLN A 51 -2.67 -11.88 -6.97
C GLN A 51 -3.45 -11.50 -5.71
N ASP A 52 -4.14 -12.45 -5.05
CA ASP A 52 -4.82 -12.22 -3.78
C ASP A 52 -3.82 -11.99 -2.63
N ASN A 53 -2.70 -12.72 -2.62
CA ASN A 53 -1.58 -12.51 -1.70
C ASN A 53 -0.96 -11.12 -1.86
N PHE A 54 -0.73 -10.70 -3.11
CA PHE A 54 -0.27 -9.37 -3.47
C PHE A 54 -1.25 -8.29 -3.02
N LEU A 55 -2.55 -8.46 -3.32
CA LEU A 55 -3.61 -7.54 -2.91
C LEU A 55 -3.65 -7.35 -1.39
N ARG A 56 -3.69 -8.43 -0.61
CA ARG A 56 -3.79 -8.37 0.86
C ARG A 56 -2.60 -7.66 1.48
N SER A 57 -1.40 -8.05 1.06
CA SER A 57 -0.16 -7.44 1.56
C SER A 57 -0.05 -5.97 1.15
N LEU A 58 -0.41 -5.62 -0.09
CA LEU A 58 -0.43 -4.25 -0.57
C LEU A 58 -1.44 -3.38 0.21
N VAL A 59 -2.64 -3.88 0.52
CA VAL A 59 -3.61 -3.17 1.37
C VAL A 59 -3.04 -2.92 2.77
N GLY A 60 -2.47 -3.94 3.39
CA GLY A 60 -1.88 -3.83 4.74
C GLY A 60 -0.73 -2.82 4.78
N TYR A 61 0.25 -2.94 3.88
CA TYR A 61 1.37 -2.02 3.83
C TYR A 61 0.99 -0.62 3.36
N SER A 62 -0.04 -0.47 2.51
CA SER A 62 -0.60 0.85 2.18
C SER A 62 -1.12 1.56 3.42
N LEU A 63 -1.84 0.84 4.29
CA LEU A 63 -2.34 1.39 5.55
C LEU A 63 -1.20 1.73 6.52
N VAL A 64 -0.21 0.84 6.66
CA VAL A 64 0.98 1.11 7.50
C VAL A 64 1.74 2.33 7.00
N CYS A 65 1.98 2.46 5.70
CA CYS A 65 2.63 3.61 5.10
C CYS A 65 1.86 4.91 5.33
N TYR A 66 0.53 4.84 5.23
CA TYR A 66 -0.34 5.99 5.49
C TYR A 66 -0.27 6.43 6.95
N VAL A 67 -0.40 5.49 7.89
CA VAL A 67 -0.42 5.77 9.33
C VAL A 67 0.94 6.24 9.82
N LEU A 68 2.01 5.53 9.44
CA LEU A 68 3.37 5.78 9.92
C LEU A 68 4.15 6.78 9.06
N GLN A 69 3.61 7.24 7.93
CA GLN A 69 4.29 8.20 7.04
C GLN A 69 5.69 7.72 6.61
N ILE A 70 5.80 6.45 6.24
CA ILE A 70 7.04 5.87 5.68
C ILE A 70 7.32 6.55 4.35
N LYS A 71 8.52 7.14 4.20
CA LYS A 71 8.88 7.95 3.02
C LYS A 71 9.79 7.23 2.04
N ASP A 72 10.70 6.39 2.53
CA ASP A 72 11.64 5.69 1.66
C ASP A 72 11.04 4.41 1.06
N ARG A 73 10.21 4.59 0.03
CA ARG A 73 9.39 3.54 -0.59
C ARG A 73 9.88 3.16 -1.99
N HIS A 74 11.18 3.24 -2.22
CA HIS A 74 11.75 2.83 -3.50
C HIS A 74 11.73 1.30 -3.66
N ASN A 75 11.82 0.81 -4.90
CA ASN A 75 11.62 -0.62 -5.19
C ASN A 75 12.67 -1.54 -4.52
N ALA A 76 13.83 -1.04 -4.12
CA ALA A 76 14.82 -1.82 -3.36
C ALA A 76 14.43 -2.03 -1.88
N ASN A 77 13.49 -1.24 -1.33
CA ASN A 77 12.98 -1.35 0.05
C ASN A 77 11.64 -2.09 0.11
N ILE A 78 11.24 -2.70 -1.00
CA ILE A 78 10.00 -3.48 -1.09
C ILE A 78 10.41 -4.84 -1.59
N LEU A 79 10.25 -5.84 -0.74
CA LEU A 79 10.44 -7.23 -1.08
C LEU A 79 9.16 -7.81 -1.66
N MET A 80 9.32 -8.77 -2.55
CA MET A 80 8.27 -9.63 -3.05
C MET A 80 8.66 -11.08 -2.77
N SER A 81 7.81 -11.79 -2.04
CA SER A 81 7.99 -13.22 -1.77
C SER A 81 7.68 -14.05 -3.02
N ARG A 82 8.18 -15.29 -3.04
CA ARG A 82 7.82 -16.30 -4.04
C ARG A 82 6.32 -16.54 -4.17
N ASP A 83 5.53 -16.29 -3.14
CA ASP A 83 4.06 -16.47 -3.13
C ASP A 83 3.28 -15.18 -3.48
N GLY A 84 3.96 -14.15 -3.98
CA GLY A 84 3.32 -12.90 -4.42
C GLY A 84 3.03 -11.88 -3.32
N HIS A 85 3.38 -12.13 -2.06
CA HIS A 85 3.28 -11.11 -1.00
C HIS A 85 4.30 -9.98 -1.18
N LEU A 86 3.87 -8.75 -0.92
CA LEU A 86 4.73 -7.59 -0.75
C LEU A 86 5.12 -7.38 0.71
N MET A 87 6.36 -6.94 0.95
CA MET A 87 6.84 -6.56 2.27
C MET A 87 7.69 -5.31 2.20
N HIS A 88 7.34 -4.25 2.94
CA HIS A 88 8.25 -3.13 3.13
C HIS A 88 9.35 -3.53 4.12
N ILE A 89 10.58 -3.17 3.78
CA ILE A 89 11.75 -3.27 4.63
C ILE A 89 12.40 -1.89 4.76
N ASP A 90 13.39 -1.80 5.65
CA ASP A 90 14.13 -0.57 5.94
C ASP A 90 13.22 0.60 6.36
N PHE A 91 12.83 0.54 7.64
CA PHE A 91 12.07 1.59 8.30
C PHE A 91 12.98 2.67 8.91
N GLY A 92 14.10 3.00 8.26
CA GLY A 92 14.99 4.07 8.72
C GLY A 92 14.35 5.48 8.72
N PHE A 93 13.27 5.66 7.95
CA PHE A 93 12.62 6.95 7.69
C PHE A 93 11.09 6.89 7.92
N VAL A 94 10.71 6.88 9.20
CA VAL A 94 9.31 6.77 9.66
C VAL A 94 8.84 8.07 10.30
N LEU A 95 7.53 8.27 10.41
CA LEU A 95 6.87 9.45 10.97
C LEU A 95 7.21 10.74 10.20
N GLY A 96 7.49 10.63 8.91
CA GLY A 96 7.84 11.78 8.06
C GLY A 96 9.27 12.28 8.24
N GLN A 97 10.10 11.61 9.05
CA GLN A 97 11.54 11.87 9.06
C GLN A 97 12.10 11.48 7.70
N THR A 98 12.41 12.50 6.90
CA THR A 98 12.98 12.35 5.57
C THR A 98 14.41 12.86 5.66
N PRO A 99 15.41 12.17 5.10
CA PRO A 99 16.74 12.73 5.02
C PRO A 99 16.66 14.02 4.20
N LYS A 100 17.30 15.08 4.69
CA LYS A 100 17.27 16.40 4.06
C LYS A 100 18.61 16.66 3.40
N MET A 101 18.59 17.09 2.14
CA MET A 101 19.76 17.66 1.49
C MET A 101 19.61 19.19 1.56
N GLY A 102 20.18 19.79 2.60
CA GLY A 102 19.94 21.20 2.93
C GLY A 102 18.51 21.44 3.44
N MET A 103 17.78 22.39 2.84
CA MET A 103 16.39 22.72 3.20
C MET A 103 15.34 21.85 2.47
N VAL A 104 15.76 21.01 1.53
CA VAL A 104 14.86 20.23 0.67
C VAL A 104 14.78 18.77 1.17
N PRO A 105 13.57 18.24 1.41
CA PRO A 105 13.40 16.81 1.68
C PRO A 105 13.84 15.99 0.47
N ILE A 106 14.71 15.00 0.67
CA ILE A 106 15.22 14.12 -0.41
C ILE A 106 14.07 13.29 -1.02
N PHE A 107 13.10 12.90 -0.19
CA PHE A 107 11.88 12.22 -0.64
C PHE A 107 10.69 13.21 -0.57
N SER A 108 10.33 13.77 -1.71
CA SER A 108 9.15 14.64 -1.87
C SER A 108 7.90 13.82 -2.22
N GLU A 109 7.76 12.63 -1.63
CA GLU A 109 6.64 11.76 -1.98
C GLU A 109 5.37 12.21 -1.23
N ARG A 110 4.53 12.98 -1.94
CA ARG A 110 3.23 13.48 -1.48
C ARG A 110 2.14 12.41 -1.46
N ALA A 111 2.37 11.29 -2.16
CA ALA A 111 1.42 10.20 -2.24
C ALA A 111 1.19 9.56 -0.85
N PRO A 112 -0.07 9.32 -0.43
CA PRO A 112 -0.42 8.67 0.83
C PRO A 112 0.33 7.35 1.05
N PHE A 113 0.39 6.50 0.03
CA PHE A 113 1.14 5.24 -0.02
C PHE A 113 1.60 4.95 -1.45
N LYS A 114 2.47 3.93 -1.61
CA LYS A 114 2.99 3.56 -2.93
C LYS A 114 1.98 2.66 -3.66
N LEU A 115 1.31 3.20 -4.66
CA LEU A 115 0.41 2.45 -5.54
C LEU A 115 0.69 2.81 -7.00
N THR A 116 1.79 2.26 -7.54
CA THR A 116 2.22 2.54 -8.92
C THR A 116 1.32 1.87 -9.95
N GLN A 117 1.30 2.36 -11.19
CA GLN A 117 0.59 1.70 -12.30
C GLN A 117 0.99 0.23 -12.44
N ASP A 118 2.27 -0.08 -12.29
CA ASP A 118 2.81 -1.45 -12.33
C ASP A 118 2.15 -2.40 -11.31
N TYR A 119 1.74 -1.88 -10.13
CA TYR A 119 1.00 -2.65 -9.11
C TYR A 119 -0.48 -2.75 -9.47
N TRP A 120 -1.03 -1.69 -10.03
CA TRP A 120 -2.42 -1.65 -10.47
C TRP A 120 -2.69 -2.64 -11.62
N ASP A 121 -1.73 -2.77 -12.53
CA ASP A 121 -1.77 -3.71 -13.65
C ASP A 121 -1.71 -5.16 -13.15
N VAL A 122 -0.90 -5.45 -12.11
CA VAL A 122 -0.91 -6.76 -11.43
C VAL A 122 -2.31 -7.07 -10.91
N LEU A 123 -3.00 -6.10 -10.30
CA LEU A 123 -4.38 -6.25 -9.83
C LEU A 123 -5.43 -6.31 -10.95
N GLY A 124 -5.07 -6.10 -12.23
CA GLY A 124 -6.02 -6.05 -13.34
C GLY A 124 -6.90 -4.78 -13.35
N GLY A 125 -6.52 -3.77 -12.57
CA GLY A 125 -7.20 -2.49 -12.45
C GLY A 125 -8.69 -2.57 -12.12
N TRP A 126 -9.47 -1.67 -12.70
CA TRP A 126 -10.92 -1.54 -12.45
C TRP A 126 -11.79 -2.57 -13.19
N LYS A 127 -11.20 -3.39 -14.06
CA LYS A 127 -11.93 -4.27 -14.97
C LYS A 127 -12.45 -5.52 -14.26
N CYS A 128 -13.45 -5.35 -13.39
CA CYS A 128 -14.00 -6.43 -12.55
C CYS A 128 -14.50 -7.61 -13.39
N ALA A 129 -15.06 -7.35 -14.57
CA ALA A 129 -15.52 -8.39 -15.50
C ALA A 129 -14.39 -9.27 -16.07
N GLU A 130 -13.15 -8.76 -16.08
CA GLU A 130 -11.93 -9.45 -16.53
C GLU A 130 -11.11 -9.98 -15.32
N GLY A 131 -11.67 -9.99 -14.11
CA GLY A 131 -10.98 -10.41 -12.89
C GLY A 131 -10.16 -9.30 -12.21
N GLY A 132 -10.36 -8.04 -12.58
CA GLY A 132 -9.73 -6.88 -11.94
C GLY A 132 -10.14 -6.73 -10.47
N LEU A 133 -9.16 -6.46 -9.60
CA LEU A 133 -9.30 -6.41 -8.15
C LEU A 133 -9.33 -4.98 -7.59
N GLY A 134 -9.43 -3.95 -8.44
CA GLY A 134 -9.39 -2.56 -8.00
C GLY A 134 -10.52 -2.17 -7.03
N VAL A 135 -11.74 -2.65 -7.28
CA VAL A 135 -12.88 -2.45 -6.35
C VAL A 135 -12.63 -3.18 -5.03
N LYS A 136 -12.12 -4.42 -5.08
CA LYS A 136 -11.77 -5.20 -3.89
C LYS A 136 -10.67 -4.51 -3.07
N PHE A 137 -9.69 -3.87 -3.71
CA PHE A 137 -8.69 -3.04 -3.02
C PHE A 137 -9.33 -1.91 -2.22
N LEU A 138 -10.24 -1.14 -2.83
CA LEU A 138 -10.95 -0.04 -2.14
C LEU A 138 -11.75 -0.55 -0.94
N GLU A 139 -12.50 -1.64 -1.11
CA GLU A 139 -13.31 -2.23 -0.04
C GLU A 139 -12.43 -2.71 1.11
N MET A 140 -11.39 -3.48 0.82
CA MET A 140 -10.48 -4.01 1.83
C MET A 140 -9.70 -2.90 2.53
N PHE A 141 -9.22 -1.90 1.79
CA PHE A 141 -8.53 -0.75 2.39
C PHE A 141 -9.48 0.07 3.27
N GLY A 142 -10.72 0.30 2.85
CA GLY A 142 -11.73 0.98 3.67
C GLY A 142 -12.06 0.22 4.95
N MET A 143 -12.19 -1.11 4.89
CA MET A 143 -12.39 -1.96 6.07
C MET A 143 -11.19 -1.94 7.01
N ALA A 144 -9.97 -2.09 6.46
CA ALA A 144 -8.73 -2.04 7.23
C ALA A 144 -8.53 -0.68 7.91
N PHE A 145 -8.83 0.42 7.19
CA PHE A 145 -8.82 1.77 7.74
C PHE A 145 -9.80 1.92 8.90
N ALA A 146 -11.06 1.48 8.73
CA ALA A 146 -12.06 1.56 9.80
C ALA A 146 -11.65 0.77 11.04
N CYS A 147 -11.04 -0.41 10.85
CA CYS A 147 -10.48 -1.21 11.94
C CYS A 147 -9.35 -0.45 12.66
N ALA A 148 -8.36 0.07 11.93
CA ALA A 148 -7.28 0.85 12.53
C ALA A 148 -7.78 2.13 13.23
N ALA A 149 -8.80 2.78 12.66
CA ALA A 149 -9.43 3.96 13.26
C ALA A 149 -10.10 3.66 14.62
N SER A 150 -10.64 2.46 14.81
CA SER A 150 -11.19 2.03 16.09
C SER A 150 -10.14 1.82 17.18
N HIS A 151 -8.86 1.74 16.80
CA HIS A 151 -7.70 1.59 17.69
C HIS A 151 -6.71 2.77 17.58
N ALA A 152 -7.19 3.94 17.13
CA ALA A 152 -6.31 5.07 16.83
C ALA A 152 -5.56 5.59 18.07
N ASP A 153 -6.19 5.53 19.25
CA ASP A 153 -5.58 6.00 20.50
C ASP A 153 -4.49 5.06 21.00
N GLU A 154 -4.68 3.74 20.86
CA GLU A 154 -3.69 2.73 21.22
C GLU A 154 -2.49 2.80 20.28
N ILE A 155 -2.72 2.89 18.97
CA ILE A 155 -1.65 3.05 17.98
C ILE A 155 -0.89 4.35 18.25
N ALA A 156 -1.59 5.46 18.49
CA ALA A 156 -0.96 6.75 18.80
C ALA A 156 -0.13 6.67 20.09
N SER A 157 -0.63 6.01 21.14
CA SER A 157 0.09 5.85 22.41
C SER A 157 1.39 5.06 22.25
N ILE A 158 1.40 4.00 21.43
CA ILE A 158 2.62 3.24 21.12
C ILE A 158 3.64 4.13 20.40
N ILE A 159 3.18 4.93 19.44
CA ILE A 159 4.04 5.86 18.69
C ILE A 159 4.58 6.98 19.59
N GLU A 160 3.76 7.55 20.46
CA GLU A 160 4.19 8.54 21.46
C GLU A 160 5.28 7.96 22.37
N ALA A 161 5.07 6.77 22.91
CA ALA A 161 6.04 6.09 23.76
C ALA A 161 7.35 5.80 23.02
N ALA A 162 7.27 5.31 21.78
CA ALA A 162 8.46 5.03 20.96
C ALA A 162 9.25 6.32 20.67
N VAL A 163 8.59 7.40 20.25
CA VAL A 163 9.25 8.68 19.97
C VAL A 163 9.84 9.27 21.25
N LEU A 164 9.12 9.22 22.37
CA LEU A 164 9.63 9.69 23.65
C LEU A 164 10.90 8.94 24.07
N ASN A 165 10.94 7.62 23.88
CA ASN A 165 12.12 6.82 24.16
C ASN A 165 13.31 7.15 23.24
N LEU A 166 13.06 7.50 21.98
CA LEU A 166 14.11 7.80 21.01
C LEU A 166 14.66 9.23 21.14
N THR A 167 13.79 10.21 21.37
CA THR A 167 14.15 11.63 21.34
C THR A 167 14.20 12.29 22.71
N THR A 168 13.65 11.64 23.74
CA THR A 168 13.44 12.20 25.09
C THR A 168 12.63 13.51 25.11
N ASN A 169 11.91 13.80 24.02
CA ASN A 169 11.16 15.03 23.83
C ASN A 169 9.64 14.77 23.89
N PRO A 170 8.96 15.11 25.01
CA PRO A 170 7.52 14.87 25.17
C PRO A 170 6.66 15.63 24.16
N ARG A 171 7.10 16.81 23.71
CA ARG A 171 6.36 17.60 22.73
C ARG A 171 6.38 16.94 21.36
N GLU A 172 7.54 16.44 20.95
CA GLU A 172 7.69 15.73 19.68
C GLU A 172 6.90 14.42 19.69
N ALA A 173 6.97 13.67 20.79
CA ALA A 173 6.17 12.47 21.00
C ALA A 173 4.67 12.75 20.83
N LYS A 174 4.15 13.74 21.56
CA LYS A 174 2.74 14.14 21.48
C LYS A 174 2.33 14.53 20.06
N LEU A 175 3.16 15.31 19.35
CA LEU A 175 2.88 15.70 17.96
C LEU A 175 2.82 14.49 17.02
N ALA A 176 3.68 13.49 17.22
CA ALA A 176 3.64 12.26 16.44
C ALA A 176 2.33 11.48 16.66
N GLY A 177 1.92 11.31 17.93
CA GLY A 177 0.65 10.68 18.29
C GLY A 177 -0.58 11.42 17.77
N ASP A 178 -0.64 12.74 17.98
CA ASP A 178 -1.71 13.60 17.44
C ASP A 178 -1.81 13.48 15.91
N GLY A 179 -0.67 13.38 15.23
CA GLY A 179 -0.62 13.14 13.79
C GLY A 179 -1.22 11.80 13.37
N VAL A 180 -0.98 10.73 14.15
CA VAL A 180 -1.59 9.41 13.91
C VAL A 180 -3.12 9.49 14.06
N ARG A 181 -3.61 10.10 15.15
CA ARG A 181 -5.04 10.27 15.39
C ARG A 181 -5.73 11.04 14.26
N GLU A 182 -5.15 12.14 13.81
CA GLU A 182 -5.74 12.93 12.73
C GLU A 182 -5.78 12.16 11.40
N ARG A 183 -4.74 11.36 11.09
CA ARG A 183 -4.74 10.52 9.88
C ARG A 183 -5.79 9.41 9.94
N LEU A 184 -5.99 8.79 11.09
CA LEU A 184 -6.98 7.72 11.28
C LEU A 184 -8.41 8.23 11.53
N ARG A 185 -8.64 9.55 11.46
CA ARG A 185 -9.95 10.14 11.74
C ARG A 185 -10.97 9.80 10.65
N MET A 186 -12.01 9.05 11.02
CA MET A 186 -13.15 8.74 10.16
C MET A 186 -13.93 10.01 9.74
N ARG A 187 -14.49 9.99 8.53
CA ARG A 187 -15.37 11.04 7.98
C ARG A 187 -16.86 10.68 8.08
N GLY A 188 -17.17 9.51 8.61
CA GLY A 188 -18.53 9.01 8.85
C GLY A 188 -18.50 7.53 9.24
N SER A 189 -19.65 6.85 9.19
CA SER A 189 -19.67 5.39 9.35
C SER A 189 -18.91 4.71 8.20
N PRO A 190 -18.38 3.48 8.37
CA PRO A 190 -17.62 2.78 7.33
C PRO A 190 -18.36 2.68 5.98
N SER A 191 -19.69 2.52 6.02
CA SER A 191 -20.53 2.42 4.81
C SER A 191 -21.00 3.77 4.27
N SER A 192 -20.76 4.88 4.97
CA SER A 192 -21.21 6.22 4.57
C SER A 192 -20.53 6.68 3.28
N ILE A 193 -21.25 7.46 2.48
CA ILE A 193 -20.74 8.05 1.24
C ILE A 193 -19.51 8.94 1.53
N ALA A 194 -19.54 9.72 2.62
CA ALA A 194 -18.42 10.56 3.03
C ALA A 194 -17.15 9.75 3.30
N GLN A 195 -17.26 8.61 4.01
CA GLN A 195 -16.11 7.75 4.27
C GLN A 195 -15.61 7.07 3.00
N LYS A 196 -16.51 6.54 2.16
CA LYS A 196 -16.15 5.92 0.88
C LYS A 196 -15.42 6.91 -0.02
N ASN A 197 -15.94 8.13 -0.17
CA ASN A 197 -15.31 9.18 -0.96
C ASN A 197 -13.91 9.56 -0.43
N PHE A 198 -13.74 9.63 0.89
CA PHE A 198 -12.43 9.89 1.48
C PHE A 198 -11.42 8.77 1.19
N ILE A 199 -11.83 7.51 1.34
CA ILE A 199 -10.98 6.35 1.02
C ILE A 199 -10.59 6.36 -0.46
N THR A 200 -11.57 6.56 -1.34
CA THR A 200 -11.34 6.72 -2.78
C THR A 200 -10.30 7.79 -3.08
N GLN A 201 -10.45 8.99 -2.51
CA GLN A 201 -9.50 10.10 -2.72
C GLN A 201 -8.08 9.74 -2.27
N LEU A 202 -7.91 8.96 -1.19
CA LEU A 202 -6.58 8.49 -0.75
C LEU A 202 -5.96 7.52 -1.77
N VAL A 203 -6.75 6.61 -2.33
CA VAL A 203 -6.29 5.67 -3.35
C VAL A 203 -5.94 6.41 -4.63
N GLU A 204 -6.79 7.33 -5.09
CA GLU A 204 -6.56 8.14 -6.29
C GLU A 204 -5.34 9.06 -6.16
N ALA A 205 -5.12 9.65 -4.98
CA ALA A 205 -3.93 10.44 -4.70
C ALA A 205 -2.64 9.59 -4.68
N SER A 206 -2.78 8.28 -4.55
CA SER A 206 -1.66 7.31 -4.59
C SER A 206 -1.45 6.70 -5.98
N LEU A 207 -2.51 6.65 -6.81
CA LEU A 207 -2.46 6.18 -8.20
C LEU A 207 -1.87 7.25 -9.15
N ASP A 208 -1.18 6.79 -10.19
CA ASP A 208 -0.72 7.68 -11.26
C ASP A 208 -1.91 8.24 -12.07
N THR A 209 -1.67 9.38 -12.71
CA THR A 209 -2.57 10.29 -13.43
C THR A 209 -3.56 9.65 -14.40
N ARG A 210 -3.25 8.48 -14.98
CA ARG A 210 -4.02 7.89 -16.08
C ARG A 210 -5.27 7.11 -15.65
N GLU A 211 -5.26 6.50 -14.46
CA GLU A 211 -6.38 5.68 -13.96
C GLU A 211 -7.45 6.49 -13.21
N ARG A 212 -7.11 7.71 -12.76
CA ARG A 212 -8.04 8.62 -12.08
C ARG A 212 -9.30 8.90 -12.93
N THR A 213 -9.11 9.08 -14.23
CA THR A 213 -10.20 9.38 -15.18
C THR A 213 -11.19 8.22 -15.36
N THR A 214 -10.73 6.96 -15.30
CA THR A 214 -11.59 5.79 -15.47
C THR A 214 -12.44 5.53 -14.23
N TYR A 215 -11.88 5.75 -13.04
CA TYR A 215 -12.63 5.62 -11.80
C TYR A 215 -13.68 6.72 -11.64
N ASP A 216 -13.38 7.98 -11.99
CA ASP A 216 -14.36 9.08 -11.98
C ASP A 216 -15.63 8.74 -12.78
N MET A 217 -15.46 7.98 -13.89
CA MET A 217 -16.57 7.49 -14.69
C MET A 217 -17.35 6.38 -13.96
N LEU A 218 -16.66 5.42 -13.34
CA LEU A 218 -17.29 4.36 -12.55
C LEU A 218 -18.04 4.91 -11.35
N GLN A 219 -17.49 5.91 -10.66
CA GLN A 219 -18.14 6.55 -9.52
C GLN A 219 -19.41 7.29 -9.94
N LYS A 220 -19.42 7.98 -11.10
CA LYS A 220 -20.64 8.60 -11.65
C LYS A 220 -21.72 7.57 -11.97
N VAL A 221 -21.32 6.40 -12.47
CA VAL A 221 -22.25 5.31 -12.74
C VAL A 221 -22.76 4.69 -11.43
N MET A 222 -21.87 4.38 -10.48
CA MET A 222 -22.22 3.77 -9.20
C MET A 222 -23.04 4.70 -8.29
N ASN A 223 -22.77 6.00 -8.31
CA ASN A 223 -23.57 7.02 -7.60
C ASN A 223 -24.83 7.45 -8.37
N GLY A 224 -24.96 7.05 -9.64
CA GLY A 224 -26.13 7.33 -10.48
C GLY A 224 -27.22 6.24 -10.41
N TYR A 225 -26.97 5.13 -9.71
CA TYR A 225 -27.94 4.06 -9.44
C TYR A 225 -28.43 4.11 -7.97
N GLN A 226 -28.84 5.30 -7.51
CA GLN A 226 -29.72 5.43 -6.34
C GLN A 226 -31.06 6.03 -6.75
#